data_AF-A0A6M2AWP5-F1
#
_entry.id   AF-A0A6M2AWP5-F1
#
_cell.length_a   1.000
_cell.length_b   1.000
_cell.length_c   1.000
_cell.angle_alpha   90.00
_cell.angle_beta   90.00
_cell.angle_gamma   90.00
#
_symmetry.space_group_name_H-M   'P 1'
#
loop_
_entity.id
_entity.type
_entity.pdbx_description
1 polymer ?
#
loop_
_entity_poly.entity_id
_entity_poly.type
_entity_poly.pdbx_seq_one_letter_code
_entity_poly.pdbx_strand_id
1 'polypeptide(L)'
;GSDLFVDNGDGTFTHTTVNGDVITFDANTTTLLDNGNGTYTLTNANGDTITVDVVGDVVTNIQNQGDIYNEIINLITNTTGSDLFVDNGDGTFTHTTVNGDVITFDANTTTLVDNGNGTYTLTNANGDSITIDVVGDVVTNIQNQGDIYNEIINLIDLNETATNLVDNGDGTITYTNEDNVSVIIDLATGPQGPAGEDGKSAYQEWLEAGNSGTEQDFLDSLIGATGPQGPAGEDGKSAYQEWLEAGNSGAEQDFLDSLIGATGPQGPAGQDGVVDPKDLTAGDASIIVNNGLGSTLLDTNIQVATGGITTDKLADGAVTNLKVGADAITSDKIENGSILPEDLAAAGPDQVLTTDNNGNPIWVNQTEVGEIVEAKNGLNKNGVDIKLGGALIEPTTITADATNTLAVAGLQTGTIQNKLVVAEADGTLRQIKAAMPKFFYMPAIIFDTSVQQSGVTRNLHAEYVAQFTGAGNPTLVSSAGASNAIPTLPASELEYHITYYDTAVFANLSIDPNGILTYDVIGNATEASYMTIVFVVKD
;
A
#
# COMPACT_ATOMS: atom_id res chain seq x y z
N GLY A 1 90.93 29.47 -74.91
CA GLY A 1 90.80 28.92 -73.54
C GLY A 1 89.54 28.10 -73.50
N SER A 2 89.52 27.03 -72.73
CA SER A 2 88.27 26.37 -72.35
C SER A 2 87.74 27.04 -71.09
N ASP A 3 86.44 26.94 -70.88
CA ASP A 3 85.81 27.31 -69.61
C ASP A 3 86.38 26.48 -68.44
N LEU A 4 86.34 27.03 -67.23
CA LEU A 4 86.74 26.33 -66.01
C LEU A 4 85.54 26.25 -65.05
N PHE A 5 85.12 25.02 -64.81
CA PHE A 5 84.10 24.68 -63.83
C PHE A 5 84.74 24.03 -62.62
N VAL A 6 84.48 24.58 -61.43
CA VAL A 6 85.00 24.06 -60.16
C VAL A 6 83.83 23.77 -59.23
N ASP A 7 83.71 22.51 -58.82
CA ASP A 7 82.95 22.13 -57.63
C ASP A 7 83.77 22.51 -56.40
N ASN A 8 83.23 23.38 -55.57
CA ASN A 8 83.94 23.88 -54.39
C ASN A 8 83.83 22.89 -53.20
N GLY A 9 83.08 21.80 -53.34
CA GLY A 9 82.98 20.72 -52.34
C GLY A 9 82.09 21.03 -51.14
N ASP A 10 81.42 22.19 -51.14
CA ASP A 10 80.49 22.65 -50.09
C ASP A 10 79.04 22.79 -50.57
N GLY A 11 78.77 22.38 -51.82
CA GLY A 11 77.48 22.58 -52.47
C GLY A 11 77.43 23.80 -53.39
N THR A 12 78.47 24.63 -53.44
CA THR A 12 78.55 25.72 -54.41
C THR A 12 79.47 25.37 -55.57
N PHE A 13 79.22 25.97 -56.74
CA PHE A 13 80.00 25.77 -57.94
C PHE A 13 80.38 27.12 -58.54
N THR A 14 81.59 27.18 -59.09
CA THR A 14 82.13 28.38 -59.73
C THR A 14 82.44 28.11 -61.20
N HIS A 15 81.90 28.94 -62.07
CA HIS A 15 82.13 28.93 -63.51
C HIS A 15 82.93 30.17 -63.90
N THR A 16 84.05 29.98 -64.59
CA THR A 16 84.90 31.08 -65.08
C THR A 16 85.04 31.01 -66.59
N THR A 17 84.32 31.90 -67.28
CA THR A 17 84.28 31.91 -68.73
C THR A 17 85.65 32.21 -69.34
N VAL A 18 85.79 31.90 -70.63
CA VAL A 18 87.03 32.13 -71.39
C VAL A 18 87.47 33.60 -71.47
N ASN A 19 86.55 34.53 -71.19
CA ASN A 19 86.80 35.97 -71.13
C ASN A 19 87.14 36.46 -69.70
N GLY A 20 87.11 35.57 -68.71
CA GLY A 20 87.42 35.87 -67.31
C GLY A 20 86.21 36.23 -66.44
N ASP A 21 84.98 36.21 -66.98
CA ASP A 21 83.78 36.46 -66.18
C ASP A 21 83.51 35.26 -65.28
N VAL A 22 83.38 35.51 -63.97
CA VAL A 22 83.15 34.48 -62.94
C VAL A 22 81.71 34.55 -62.44
N ILE A 23 81.02 33.41 -62.43
CA ILE A 23 79.69 33.23 -61.84
C ILE A 23 79.78 32.11 -60.81
N THR A 24 79.39 32.38 -59.57
CA THR A 24 79.29 31.38 -58.51
C THR A 24 77.83 31.15 -58.17
N PHE A 25 77.42 29.89 -58.05
CA PHE A 25 76.08 29.51 -57.65
C PHE A 25 76.12 28.51 -56.49
N ASP A 26 75.28 28.76 -55.49
CA ASP A 26 75.13 27.93 -54.29
C ASP A 26 74.01 26.91 -54.52
N ALA A 27 74.35 25.63 -54.49
CA ALA A 27 73.44 24.52 -54.74
C ALA A 27 72.99 23.80 -53.45
N ASN A 28 73.29 24.32 -52.25
CA ASN A 28 72.87 23.71 -50.99
C ASN A 28 72.34 24.74 -49.97
N THR A 29 71.04 25.04 -50.01
CA THR A 29 70.20 25.14 -48.80
C THR A 29 68.72 25.24 -49.16
N THR A 30 67.89 24.40 -48.53
CA THR A 30 66.46 24.63 -48.37
C THR A 30 66.20 25.04 -46.92
N THR A 31 65.75 26.27 -46.69
CA THR A 31 65.31 26.68 -45.34
C THR A 31 63.86 26.31 -45.14
N LEU A 32 63.53 25.61 -44.06
CA LEU A 32 62.18 25.29 -43.63
C LEU A 32 61.75 26.27 -42.54
N LEU A 33 60.69 27.03 -42.79
CA LEU A 33 60.07 27.92 -41.80
C LEU A 33 58.73 27.31 -41.35
N ASP A 34 58.56 27.10 -40.04
CA ASP A 34 57.26 26.78 -39.44
C ASP A 34 56.48 28.09 -39.22
N ASN A 35 55.32 28.21 -39.85
CA ASN A 35 54.51 29.42 -39.79
C ASN A 35 53.57 29.46 -38.55
N GLY A 36 53.61 28.44 -37.68
CA GLY A 36 52.87 28.39 -36.41
C GLY A 36 51.38 28.08 -36.55
N ASN A 37 50.90 27.84 -37.77
CA ASN A 37 49.52 27.48 -38.09
C ASN A 37 49.41 26.11 -38.78
N GLY A 38 50.48 25.30 -38.75
CA GLY A 38 50.54 24.00 -39.41
C GLY A 38 50.95 24.05 -40.89
N THR A 39 51.31 25.24 -41.41
CA THR A 39 51.94 25.39 -42.72
C THR A 39 53.45 25.58 -42.59
N TYR A 40 54.19 25.05 -43.56
CA TYR A 40 55.65 25.12 -43.62
C TYR A 40 56.09 25.73 -44.94
N THR A 41 56.95 26.75 -44.89
CA THR A 41 57.50 27.38 -46.11
C THR A 41 58.93 26.90 -46.33
N LEU A 42 59.15 26.21 -47.43
CA LEU A 42 60.48 25.82 -47.92
C LEU A 42 60.97 26.87 -48.91
N THR A 43 62.13 27.46 -48.66
CA THR A 43 62.77 28.40 -49.58
C THR A 43 64.03 27.77 -50.15
N ASN A 44 64.16 27.72 -51.47
CA ASN A 44 65.37 27.21 -52.13
C ASN A 44 66.48 28.29 -52.18
N ALA A 45 67.67 27.90 -52.63
CA ALA A 45 68.83 28.79 -52.73
C ALA A 45 68.66 29.98 -53.71
N ASN A 46 67.66 29.95 -54.59
CA ASN A 46 67.33 31.06 -55.50
C ASN A 46 66.33 32.06 -54.88
N GLY A 47 65.81 31.79 -53.68
CA GLY A 47 64.79 32.61 -53.02
C GLY A 47 63.34 32.24 -53.40
N ASP A 48 63.14 31.18 -54.20
CA ASP A 48 61.79 30.71 -54.51
C ASP A 48 61.23 29.93 -53.33
N THR A 49 59.97 30.19 -53.00
CA THR A 49 59.29 29.58 -51.85
C THR A 49 58.19 28.61 -52.29
N ILE A 50 58.09 27.47 -51.62
CA ILE A 50 56.93 26.58 -51.66
C ILE A 50 56.35 26.52 -50.25
N THR A 51 55.03 26.68 -50.12
CA THR A 51 54.34 26.50 -48.84
C THR A 51 53.60 25.17 -48.87
N VAL A 52 53.86 24.33 -47.87
CA VAL A 52 53.20 23.05 -47.62
C VAL A 52 52.21 23.26 -46.50
N ASP A 53 50.91 23.11 -46.79
CA ASP A 53 49.86 23.21 -45.77
C ASP A 53 49.48 21.82 -45.28
N VAL A 54 50.17 21.35 -44.24
CA VAL A 54 49.94 20.00 -43.72
C VAL A 54 48.55 19.88 -43.13
N VAL A 55 48.06 20.91 -42.44
CA VAL A 55 46.73 20.91 -41.83
C VAL A 55 45.65 20.99 -42.90
N GLY A 56 45.79 21.88 -43.88
CA GLY A 56 44.88 22.03 -45.01
C GLY A 56 44.83 20.78 -45.89
N ASP A 57 45.96 20.12 -46.14
CA ASP A 57 46.01 18.86 -46.89
C ASP A 57 45.35 17.71 -46.11
N VAL A 58 45.58 17.63 -44.79
CA VAL A 58 44.91 16.65 -43.92
C VAL A 58 43.40 16.92 -43.87
N VAL A 59 42.97 18.18 -43.72
CA VAL A 59 41.55 18.56 -43.75
C VAL A 59 40.93 18.26 -45.12
N THR A 60 41.64 18.52 -46.21
CA THR A 60 41.19 18.21 -47.57
C THR A 60 41.08 16.70 -47.80
N ASN A 61 42.04 15.92 -47.32
CA ASN A 61 41.98 14.45 -47.36
C ASN A 61 40.86 13.89 -46.47
N ILE A 62 40.57 14.53 -45.34
CA ILE A 62 39.43 14.19 -44.49
C ILE A 62 38.12 14.61 -45.15
N GLN A 63 38.04 15.66 -45.96
CA GLN A 63 36.79 16.11 -46.61
C GLN A 63 36.52 15.42 -47.96
N ASN A 64 37.55 14.96 -48.67
CA ASN A 64 37.44 14.37 -50.01
C ASN A 64 37.49 12.83 -49.99
N GLN A 65 36.45 12.20 -49.44
CA GLN A 65 36.04 10.80 -49.70
C GLN A 65 37.06 9.68 -49.34
N GLY A 66 38.00 9.91 -48.42
CA GLY A 66 38.83 8.84 -47.87
C GLY A 66 38.08 7.94 -46.88
N ASP A 67 38.65 6.78 -46.54
CA ASP A 67 38.09 5.83 -45.55
C ASP A 67 37.73 6.53 -44.23
N ILE A 68 38.55 7.51 -43.80
CA ILE A 68 38.31 8.33 -42.61
C ILE A 68 37.09 9.25 -42.76
N TYR A 69 36.87 9.87 -43.93
CA TYR A 69 35.67 10.67 -44.17
C TYR A 69 34.42 9.81 -44.11
N ASN A 70 34.46 8.65 -44.77
CA ASN A 70 33.36 7.70 -44.80
C ASN A 70 33.14 7.06 -43.42
N GLU A 71 34.18 6.85 -42.62
CA GLU A 71 34.09 6.32 -41.27
C GLU A 71 33.59 7.35 -40.27
N ILE A 72 33.95 8.63 -40.41
CA ILE A 72 33.38 9.73 -39.63
C ILE A 72 31.92 9.96 -40.03
N ILE A 73 31.59 9.96 -41.32
CA ILE A 73 30.20 10.01 -41.79
C ILE A 73 29.46 8.78 -41.28
N ASN A 74 30.01 7.57 -41.35
CA ASN A 74 29.40 6.40 -40.74
C ASN A 74 29.25 6.59 -39.21
N LEU A 75 30.22 7.11 -38.46
CA LEU A 75 30.03 7.36 -37.03
C LEU A 75 28.92 8.37 -36.73
N ILE A 76 28.70 9.36 -37.62
CA ILE A 76 27.74 10.45 -37.43
C ILE A 76 26.34 10.11 -38.01
N THR A 77 26.29 9.38 -39.13
CA THR A 77 25.06 9.08 -39.89
C THR A 77 24.66 7.62 -39.84
N ASN A 78 25.49 6.72 -39.29
CA ASN A 78 25.07 5.37 -38.93
C ASN A 78 24.24 5.44 -37.64
N THR A 79 23.06 6.06 -37.77
CA THR A 79 21.93 5.93 -36.86
C THR A 79 21.36 4.51 -36.86
N THR A 80 21.91 3.60 -37.67
CA THR A 80 21.67 2.15 -37.63
C THR A 80 22.77 1.46 -36.82
N GLY A 81 22.92 1.85 -35.55
CA GLY A 81 23.90 1.19 -34.67
C GLY A 81 24.36 1.99 -33.45
N SER A 82 24.05 3.28 -33.35
CA SER A 82 24.25 4.04 -32.11
C SER A 82 22.92 4.42 -31.49
N ASP A 83 22.94 4.54 -30.17
CA ASP A 83 21.84 5.06 -29.39
C ASP A 83 21.55 6.52 -29.78
N LEU A 84 20.29 6.84 -30.06
CA LEU A 84 19.86 8.19 -30.45
C LEU A 84 19.01 8.77 -29.31
N PHE A 85 19.57 9.74 -28.59
CA PHE A 85 18.89 10.46 -27.52
C PHE A 85 18.49 11.86 -27.98
N VAL A 86 17.18 12.12 -28.04
CA VAL A 86 16.57 13.37 -28.50
C VAL A 86 15.81 14.02 -27.35
N ASP A 87 16.10 15.29 -27.08
CA ASP A 87 15.24 16.15 -26.28
C ASP A 87 14.15 16.71 -27.20
N ASN A 88 12.89 16.41 -26.90
CA ASN A 88 11.74 16.81 -27.73
C ASN A 88 11.31 18.26 -27.46
N GLY A 89 11.92 18.94 -26.47
CA GLY A 89 11.62 20.32 -26.12
C GLY A 89 10.30 20.53 -25.37
N ASP A 90 9.62 19.45 -24.99
CA ASP A 90 8.35 19.45 -24.26
C ASP A 90 8.42 18.77 -22.87
N GLY A 91 9.64 18.52 -22.37
CA GLY A 91 9.87 17.83 -21.10
C GLY A 91 9.96 16.29 -21.23
N THR A 92 9.72 15.76 -22.43
CA THR A 92 9.97 14.37 -22.76
C THR A 92 11.30 14.19 -23.49
N PHE A 93 11.95 13.06 -23.23
CA PHE A 93 13.15 12.64 -23.94
C PHE A 93 12.88 11.32 -24.65
N THR A 94 13.32 11.22 -25.90
CA THR A 94 13.19 10.01 -26.70
C THR A 94 14.56 9.40 -26.93
N HIS A 95 14.71 8.14 -26.51
CA HIS A 95 15.88 7.30 -26.73
C HIS A 95 15.52 6.19 -27.70
N THR A 96 16.18 6.15 -28.85
CA THR A 96 16.04 5.09 -29.84
C THR A 96 17.28 4.22 -29.80
N THR A 97 17.12 2.97 -29.39
CA THR A 97 18.23 2.03 -29.31
C THR A 97 18.77 1.67 -30.69
N VAL A 98 19.94 1.04 -30.71
CA VAL A 98 20.59 0.51 -31.92
C VAL A 98 19.73 -0.48 -32.72
N ASN A 99 18.73 -1.10 -32.08
CA ASN A 99 17.79 -2.06 -32.69
C ASN A 99 16.52 -1.38 -33.23
N GLY A 100 16.38 -0.06 -33.06
CA GLY A 100 15.20 0.71 -33.45
C GLY A 100 14.09 0.76 -32.39
N ASP A 101 14.34 0.23 -31.19
CA ASP A 101 13.38 0.30 -30.09
C ASP A 101 13.35 1.73 -29.54
N VAL A 102 12.18 2.35 -29.60
CA VAL A 102 11.97 3.73 -29.15
C VAL A 102 11.40 3.72 -27.73
N ILE A 103 12.13 4.29 -26.79
CA ILE A 103 11.69 4.55 -25.43
C ILE A 103 11.55 6.06 -25.27
N THR A 104 10.36 6.52 -24.90
CA THR A 104 10.15 7.92 -24.52
C THR A 104 9.94 7.95 -23.01
N PHE A 105 10.78 8.70 -22.29
CA PHE A 105 10.61 8.94 -20.86
C PHE A 105 10.24 10.39 -20.64
N ASP A 106 9.14 10.55 -19.92
CA ASP A 106 8.62 11.84 -19.51
C ASP A 106 9.32 12.25 -18.21
N ALA A 107 10.11 13.32 -18.28
CA ALA A 107 10.82 13.86 -17.14
C ALA A 107 10.02 14.95 -16.39
N ASN A 108 8.75 15.16 -16.75
CA ASN A 108 7.89 16.11 -16.05
C ASN A 108 7.65 15.62 -14.60
N THR A 109 8.36 16.24 -13.68
CA THR A 109 8.24 16.08 -12.22
C THR A 109 6.80 16.21 -11.74
N THR A 110 6.37 15.31 -10.85
CA THR A 110 5.08 15.41 -10.15
C THR A 110 5.04 16.69 -9.31
N THR A 111 4.16 17.64 -9.65
CA THR A 111 3.99 18.85 -8.84
C THR A 111 2.94 18.63 -7.76
N LEU A 112 3.22 19.07 -6.53
CA LEU A 112 2.27 19.09 -5.41
C LEU A 112 1.81 20.54 -5.18
N VAL A 113 0.51 20.78 -5.30
CA VAL A 113 -0.10 22.09 -4.99
C VAL A 113 -0.95 21.97 -3.74
N ASP A 114 -0.69 22.82 -2.75
CA ASP A 114 -1.57 23.06 -1.60
C ASP A 114 -2.66 24.06 -2.03
N ASN A 115 -3.93 23.62 -2.01
CA ASN A 115 -5.06 24.42 -2.47
C ASN A 115 -5.59 25.39 -1.39
N GLY A 116 -4.98 25.43 -0.20
CA GLY A 116 -5.32 26.37 0.89
C GLY A 116 -6.63 26.07 1.60
N ASN A 117 -7.32 24.99 1.24
CA ASN A 117 -8.57 24.51 1.86
C ASN A 117 -8.43 23.12 2.49
N GLY A 118 -7.19 22.61 2.64
CA GLY A 118 -6.92 21.27 3.16
C GLY A 118 -6.93 20.16 2.12
N THR A 119 -7.11 20.50 0.84
CA THR A 119 -6.91 19.57 -0.29
C THR A 119 -5.55 19.78 -0.96
N TYR A 120 -4.97 18.70 -1.47
CA TYR A 120 -3.70 18.71 -2.18
C TYR A 120 -3.86 18.11 -3.55
N THR A 121 -3.41 18.81 -4.59
CA THR A 121 -3.44 18.30 -5.96
C THR A 121 -2.05 17.84 -6.38
N LEU A 122 -1.95 16.56 -6.74
CA LEU A 122 -0.76 15.99 -7.37
C LEU A 122 -1.03 15.86 -8.86
N THR A 123 -0.20 16.51 -9.67
CA THR A 123 -0.28 16.43 -11.13
C THR A 123 0.91 15.64 -11.65
N ASN A 124 0.63 14.57 -12.39
CA ASN A 124 1.68 13.78 -13.03
C ASN A 124 2.22 14.46 -14.28
N ALA A 125 3.23 13.83 -14.85
CA ALA A 125 3.94 14.24 -16.05
C ALA A 125 3.01 14.44 -17.28
N ASN A 126 1.95 13.62 -17.37
CA ASN A 126 0.95 13.64 -18.44
C ASN A 126 -0.14 14.71 -18.26
N GLY A 127 -0.09 15.50 -17.18
CA GLY A 127 -1.13 16.48 -16.82
C GLY A 127 -2.35 15.88 -16.11
N ASP A 128 -2.38 14.57 -15.88
CA ASP A 128 -3.42 13.94 -15.07
C ASP A 128 -3.22 14.35 -13.61
N SER A 129 -4.30 14.81 -12.99
CA SER A 129 -4.27 15.28 -11.62
C SER A 129 -5.13 14.40 -10.73
N ILE A 130 -4.61 14.06 -9.55
CA ILE A 130 -5.40 13.52 -8.44
C ILE A 130 -5.45 14.57 -7.34
N THR A 131 -6.64 14.76 -6.76
CA THR A 131 -6.83 15.63 -5.60
C THR A 131 -7.09 14.77 -4.39
N ILE A 132 -6.28 14.94 -3.35
CA ILE A 132 -6.41 14.29 -2.06
C ILE A 132 -7.09 15.29 -1.13
N ASP A 133 -8.24 14.92 -0.55
CA ASP A 133 -8.96 15.74 0.43
C ASP A 133 -8.67 15.24 1.84
N VAL A 134 -7.62 15.79 2.45
CA VAL A 134 -7.20 15.37 3.78
C VAL A 134 -8.25 15.75 4.84
N VAL A 135 -8.90 16.90 4.69
CA VAL A 135 -9.92 17.37 5.65
C VAL A 135 -11.20 16.55 5.48
N GLY A 136 -11.65 16.31 4.25
CA GLY A 136 -12.80 15.46 3.94
C GLY A 136 -12.60 14.01 4.39
N ASP A 137 -11.40 13.45 4.19
CA ASP A 137 -11.05 12.10 4.67
C ASP A 137 -11.07 12.03 6.20
N VAL A 138 -10.52 13.02 6.89
CA VAL A 138 -10.55 13.09 8.37
C VAL A 138 -11.98 13.25 8.89
N VAL A 139 -12.81 14.08 8.28
CA VAL A 139 -14.23 14.23 8.65
C VAL A 139 -15.01 12.94 8.40
N THR A 140 -14.77 12.27 7.26
CA THR A 140 -15.39 10.98 6.94
C THR A 140 -14.94 9.90 7.92
N ASN A 141 -13.68 9.91 8.34
CA ASN A 141 -13.14 8.95 9.31
C ASN A 141 -13.71 9.22 10.72
N ILE A 142 -13.79 10.49 11.14
CA ILE A 142 -14.48 10.88 12.38
C ILE A 142 -15.97 10.49 12.35
N GLN A 143 -16.64 10.56 11.20
CA GLN A 143 -18.07 10.19 11.10
C GLN A 143 -18.31 8.68 11.01
N ASN A 144 -17.40 7.92 10.39
CA ASN A 144 -17.63 6.50 10.08
C ASN A 144 -16.87 5.51 10.98
N GLN A 145 -15.81 5.90 11.70
CA GLN A 145 -15.05 4.96 12.53
C GLN A 145 -14.41 5.60 13.78
N GLY A 146 -14.93 5.23 14.96
CA GLY A 146 -14.11 5.09 16.16
C GLY A 146 -14.47 5.94 17.38
N ASP A 147 -13.72 5.69 18.45
CA ASP A 147 -13.87 6.19 19.82
C ASP A 147 -14.09 7.70 19.92
N ILE A 148 -13.56 8.50 18.98
CA ILE A 148 -13.71 9.96 18.96
C ILE A 148 -15.15 10.40 18.66
N TYR A 149 -15.86 9.74 17.74
CA TYR A 149 -17.28 10.04 17.48
C TYR A 149 -18.13 9.76 18.72
N ASN A 150 -17.91 8.59 19.31
CA ASN A 150 -18.59 8.17 20.53
C ASN A 150 -18.19 9.03 21.73
N GLU A 151 -16.94 9.50 21.82
CA GLU A 151 -16.49 10.39 22.89
C GLU A 151 -17.04 11.81 22.72
N ILE A 152 -17.21 12.31 21.50
CA ILE A 152 -17.92 13.57 21.23
C ILE A 152 -19.41 13.43 21.57
N ILE A 153 -20.07 12.34 21.16
CA ILE A 153 -21.47 12.04 21.54
C ILE A 153 -21.56 11.92 23.07
N ASN A 154 -20.68 11.16 23.71
CA ASN A 154 -20.66 11.01 25.17
C ASN A 154 -20.39 12.35 25.85
N LEU A 155 -19.53 13.22 25.34
CA LEU A 155 -19.32 14.56 25.89
C LEU A 155 -20.53 15.45 25.69
N ILE A 156 -21.25 15.33 24.56
CA ILE A 156 -22.51 16.04 24.34
C ILE A 156 -23.57 15.50 25.31
N ASP A 157 -23.79 14.19 25.39
CA ASP A 157 -24.76 13.55 26.30
C ASP A 157 -24.42 13.76 27.79
N LEU A 158 -23.14 13.85 28.15
CA LEU A 158 -22.67 14.11 29.51
C LEU A 158 -22.82 15.60 29.89
N ASN A 159 -22.74 16.52 28.92
CA ASN A 159 -22.85 17.97 29.15
C ASN A 159 -24.23 18.55 28.76
N GLU A 160 -25.07 17.80 28.05
CA GLU A 160 -26.44 18.17 27.75
C GLU A 160 -27.30 17.90 28.98
N THR A 161 -27.65 18.97 29.70
CA THR A 161 -28.45 18.87 30.93
C THR A 161 -29.68 19.77 30.84
N ALA A 162 -30.83 19.17 30.51
CA ALA A 162 -32.10 19.75 30.93
C ALA A 162 -32.17 19.65 32.47
N THR A 163 -32.01 20.79 33.13
CA THR A 163 -31.62 20.91 34.54
C THR A 163 -32.84 20.86 35.47
N ASN A 164 -33.47 19.69 35.55
CA ASN A 164 -34.50 19.38 36.54
C ASN A 164 -35.84 20.11 36.32
N LEU A 165 -36.91 19.33 36.27
CA LEU A 165 -38.29 19.81 36.28
C LEU A 165 -38.93 19.30 37.57
N VAL A 166 -39.29 20.21 38.46
CA VAL A 166 -39.93 19.87 39.74
C VAL A 166 -41.37 20.35 39.70
N ASP A 167 -42.32 19.42 39.86
CA ASP A 167 -43.72 19.74 40.14
C ASP A 167 -43.84 20.18 41.59
N ASN A 168 -44.30 21.42 41.81
CA ASN A 168 -44.41 22.02 43.13
C ASN A 168 -45.67 21.55 43.89
N GLY A 169 -46.56 20.77 43.26
CA GLY A 169 -47.78 20.25 43.88
C GLY A 169 -48.88 21.30 44.10
N ASP A 170 -48.67 22.53 43.61
CA ASP A 170 -49.60 23.66 43.67
C ASP A 170 -50.12 24.10 42.28
N GLY A 171 -49.83 23.32 41.24
CA GLY A 171 -50.21 23.62 39.85
C GLY A 171 -49.12 24.34 39.04
N THR A 172 -47.94 24.56 39.61
CA THR A 172 -46.78 25.15 38.93
C THR A 172 -45.63 24.15 38.78
N ILE A 173 -44.83 24.28 37.71
CA ILE A 173 -43.58 23.53 37.52
C ILE A 173 -42.42 24.51 37.59
N THR A 174 -41.40 24.17 38.39
CA THR A 174 -40.13 24.89 38.39
C THR A 174 -39.19 24.25 37.38
N TYR A 175 -38.85 24.99 36.33
CA TYR A 175 -37.73 24.69 35.45
C TYR A 175 -36.49 25.40 35.98
N THR A 176 -35.37 24.70 36.15
CA THR A 176 -34.08 25.34 36.41
C THR A 176 -33.18 25.12 35.20
N ASN A 177 -32.44 26.13 34.80
CA ASN A 177 -31.49 26.01 33.70
C ASN A 177 -30.08 25.72 34.22
N GLU A 178 -29.15 25.52 33.29
CA GLU A 178 -27.75 25.16 33.52
C GLU A 178 -26.97 26.19 34.36
N ASP A 179 -27.46 27.43 34.44
CA ASP A 179 -26.89 28.51 35.25
C ASP A 179 -27.47 28.56 36.69
N ASN A 180 -28.25 27.55 37.12
CA ASN A 180 -29.05 27.54 38.35
C ASN A 180 -30.08 28.68 38.43
N VAL A 181 -30.53 29.20 37.29
CA VAL A 181 -31.61 30.18 37.22
C VAL A 181 -32.93 29.43 37.12
N SER A 182 -33.74 29.53 38.17
CA SER A 182 -35.07 28.93 38.19
C SER A 182 -36.11 29.85 37.59
N VAL A 183 -36.95 29.29 36.71
CA VAL A 183 -38.14 29.91 36.13
C VAL A 183 -39.34 29.06 36.55
N ILE A 184 -40.29 29.69 37.23
CA ILE A 184 -41.56 29.05 37.61
C ILE A 184 -42.54 29.22 36.47
N ILE A 185 -43.01 28.10 35.94
CA ILE A 185 -44.01 28.02 34.89
C ILE A 185 -45.32 27.60 35.56
N ASP A 186 -46.23 28.56 35.67
CA ASP A 186 -47.55 28.33 36.22
C ASP A 186 -48.47 27.72 35.16
N LEU A 187 -48.81 26.43 35.32
CA LEU A 187 -49.68 25.71 34.40
C LEU A 187 -51.17 25.97 34.67
N ALA A 188 -51.51 26.73 35.71
CA ALA A 188 -52.88 27.04 36.09
C ALA A 188 -53.41 28.37 35.49
N THR A 189 -52.62 29.12 34.70
CA THR A 189 -53.03 30.45 34.20
C THR A 189 -53.45 30.48 32.72
N GLY A 190 -54.68 30.07 32.45
CA GLY A 190 -55.54 30.89 31.58
C GLY A 190 -56.11 32.06 32.40
N PRO A 191 -56.44 33.23 31.84
CA PRO A 191 -56.89 34.37 32.66
C PRO A 191 -58.24 34.03 33.32
N GLN A 192 -58.21 33.70 34.61
CA GLN A 192 -59.39 33.52 35.46
C GLN A 192 -59.68 34.85 36.18
N GLY A 193 -60.91 35.33 36.06
CA GLY A 193 -61.36 36.63 36.58
C GLY A 193 -61.27 36.75 38.10
N PRO A 194 -61.36 37.98 38.66
CA PRO A 194 -61.25 38.20 40.09
C PRO A 194 -62.30 37.40 40.86
N ALA A 195 -61.93 36.93 42.06
CA ALA A 195 -62.82 36.22 42.96
C ALA A 195 -64.14 36.98 43.17
N GLY A 196 -65.27 36.28 43.03
CA GLY A 196 -66.59 36.85 43.31
C GLY A 196 -66.70 37.24 44.78
N GLU A 197 -67.31 38.40 45.05
CA GLU A 197 -67.54 38.85 46.43
C GLU A 197 -68.48 37.90 47.18
N ASP A 198 -68.25 37.73 48.49
CA ASP A 198 -69.07 36.89 49.37
C ASP A 198 -70.56 37.28 49.28
N GLY A 199 -71.44 36.28 49.20
CA GLY A 199 -72.89 36.48 49.14
C GLY A 199 -73.47 37.06 50.45
N LYS A 200 -74.55 37.83 50.32
CA LYS A 200 -75.25 38.50 51.43
C LYS A 200 -75.76 37.50 52.49
N SER A 201 -75.73 37.88 53.76
CA SER A 201 -76.29 37.06 54.84
C SER A 201 -77.83 37.09 54.84
N ALA A 202 -78.48 36.06 55.43
CA ALA A 202 -79.95 36.02 55.54
C ALA A 202 -80.54 37.24 56.27
N TYR A 203 -79.79 37.85 57.19
CA TYR A 203 -80.17 39.10 57.85
C TYR A 203 -80.07 40.32 56.92
N GLN A 204 -79.08 40.35 56.03
CA GLN A 204 -78.98 41.39 54.99
C GLN A 204 -80.10 41.26 53.95
N GLU A 205 -80.48 40.04 53.55
CA GLU A 205 -81.65 39.83 52.68
C GLU A 205 -82.96 40.26 53.39
N TRP A 206 -83.09 40.01 54.69
CA TRP A 206 -84.23 40.45 55.49
C TRP A 206 -84.35 41.99 55.56
N LEU A 207 -83.23 42.71 55.69
CA LEU A 207 -83.20 44.17 55.63
C LEU A 207 -83.54 44.70 54.22
N GLU A 208 -83.03 44.04 53.16
CA GLU A 208 -83.30 44.44 51.77
C GLU A 208 -84.73 44.16 51.32
N ALA A 209 -85.42 43.20 51.95
CA ALA A 209 -86.86 42.98 51.78
C ALA A 209 -87.73 44.11 52.38
N GLY A 210 -87.10 45.17 52.92
CA GLY A 210 -87.76 46.36 53.46
C GLY A 210 -88.05 46.28 54.95
N ASN A 211 -87.53 45.27 55.66
CA ASN A 211 -87.64 45.18 57.12
C ASN A 211 -86.54 46.02 57.78
N SER A 212 -86.79 46.50 59.00
CA SER A 212 -85.82 47.26 59.78
C SER A 212 -85.84 46.77 61.23
N GLY A 213 -84.67 46.55 61.82
CA GLY A 213 -84.54 46.06 63.19
C GLY A 213 -83.11 45.62 63.47
N THR A 214 -82.91 45.00 64.63
CA THR A 214 -81.70 44.29 65.05
C THR A 214 -81.75 42.83 64.60
N GLU A 215 -80.64 42.08 64.73
CA GLU A 215 -80.64 40.62 64.48
C GLU A 215 -81.63 39.87 65.37
N GLN A 216 -81.94 40.38 66.57
CA GLN A 216 -82.97 39.81 67.44
C GLN A 216 -84.38 40.00 66.85
N ASP A 217 -84.67 41.14 66.23
CA ASP A 217 -85.95 41.39 65.55
C ASP A 217 -86.12 40.48 64.33
N PHE A 218 -85.01 40.15 63.64
CA PHE A 218 -85.01 39.14 62.58
C PHE A 218 -85.36 37.74 63.12
N LEU A 219 -84.76 37.34 64.25
CA LEU A 219 -85.07 36.05 64.90
C LEU A 219 -86.50 35.98 65.42
N ASP A 220 -87.04 37.05 65.97
CA ASP A 220 -88.43 37.12 66.43
C ASP A 220 -89.43 37.05 65.26
N SER A 221 -89.05 37.54 64.06
CA SER A 221 -89.86 37.41 62.84
C SER A 221 -90.00 35.95 62.35
N LEU A 222 -89.10 35.06 62.76
CA LEU A 222 -89.11 33.64 62.42
C LEU A 222 -90.01 32.81 63.37
N ILE A 223 -90.58 33.41 64.43
CA ILE A 223 -91.42 32.73 65.42
C ILE A 223 -92.87 33.24 65.31
N GLY A 224 -93.77 32.36 64.85
CA GLY A 224 -95.19 32.70 64.62
C GLY A 224 -95.99 32.99 65.89
N ALA A 225 -96.85 34.01 65.83
CA ALA A 225 -97.65 34.50 66.95
C ALA A 225 -98.63 33.46 67.53
N THR A 226 -98.65 33.34 68.86
CA THR A 226 -99.73 32.69 69.63
C THR A 226 -101.00 33.55 69.54
N GLY A 227 -102.10 32.98 69.04
CA GLY A 227 -103.39 33.68 68.86
C GLY A 227 -104.23 33.81 70.14
N PRO A 228 -105.15 34.80 70.21
CA PRO A 228 -105.95 35.09 71.41
C PRO A 228 -107.11 34.12 71.66
N GLN A 229 -107.41 33.96 72.95
CA GLN A 229 -108.42 33.10 73.59
C GLN A 229 -109.87 33.58 73.38
N GLY A 230 -110.77 32.64 73.08
CA GLY A 230 -112.24 32.76 73.13
C GLY A 230 -112.85 31.82 74.19
N PRO A 231 -114.13 32.01 74.60
CA PRO A 231 -114.59 31.92 75.99
C PRO A 231 -114.65 30.50 76.60
N ALA A 232 -114.53 30.49 77.94
CA ALA A 232 -114.49 29.35 78.83
C ALA A 232 -115.64 28.35 78.64
N GLY A 233 -115.28 27.10 78.33
CA GLY A 233 -116.00 25.93 78.84
C GLY A 233 -115.44 25.59 80.23
N GLU A 234 -116.24 25.00 81.11
CA GLU A 234 -115.76 24.61 82.44
C GLU A 234 -114.57 23.65 82.31
N ASP A 235 -113.42 24.08 82.83
CA ASP A 235 -112.19 23.30 82.76
C ASP A 235 -112.34 22.02 83.58
N GLY A 236 -112.19 20.87 82.90
CA GLY A 236 -111.92 19.60 83.55
C GLY A 236 -110.60 19.65 84.31
N LYS A 237 -110.48 18.88 85.40
CA LYS A 237 -109.30 18.82 86.28
C LYS A 237 -108.02 18.62 85.45
N SER A 238 -106.94 19.33 85.79
CA SER A 238 -105.65 19.11 85.13
C SER A 238 -105.06 17.74 85.53
N ALA A 239 -104.21 17.15 84.68
CA ALA A 239 -103.56 15.87 84.99
C ALA A 239 -102.75 15.90 86.29
N TYR A 240 -102.18 17.07 86.64
CA TYR A 240 -101.52 17.29 87.94
C TYR A 240 -102.52 17.31 89.11
N GLN A 241 -103.72 17.87 88.92
CA GLN A 241 -104.79 17.80 89.92
C GLN A 241 -105.36 16.39 90.08
N GLU A 242 -105.48 15.60 89.02
CA GLU A 242 -105.83 14.17 89.13
C GLU A 242 -104.70 13.37 89.82
N TRP A 243 -103.44 13.69 89.55
CA TRP A 243 -102.29 13.08 90.23
C TRP A 243 -102.27 13.36 91.73
N LEU A 244 -102.60 14.59 92.16
CA LEU A 244 -102.78 14.94 93.57
C LEU A 244 -103.99 14.23 94.20
N GLU A 245 -105.12 14.13 93.48
CA GLU A 245 -106.32 13.43 93.96
C GLU A 245 -106.15 11.90 94.06
N ALA A 246 -105.22 11.31 93.30
CA ALA A 246 -104.82 9.91 93.41
C ALA A 246 -103.98 9.61 94.68
N GLY A 247 -103.78 10.60 95.56
CA GLY A 247 -103.06 10.47 96.82
C GLY A 247 -101.56 10.76 96.73
N ASN A 248 -101.09 11.27 95.60
CA ASN A 248 -99.70 11.73 95.47
C ASN A 248 -99.55 13.16 96.01
N SER A 249 -98.35 13.52 96.47
CA SER A 249 -98.02 14.86 96.97
C SER A 249 -96.65 15.27 96.47
N GLY A 250 -96.49 16.50 96.00
CA GLY A 250 -95.24 17.01 95.46
C GLY A 250 -95.48 18.23 94.60
N ALA A 251 -94.41 18.92 94.18
CA ALA A 251 -94.47 20.01 93.21
C ALA A 251 -94.78 19.46 91.81
N GLU A 252 -95.11 20.34 90.86
CA GLU A 252 -95.40 19.97 89.47
C GLU A 252 -94.22 19.25 88.79
N GLN A 253 -92.98 19.52 89.24
CA GLN A 253 -91.79 18.79 88.80
C GLN A 253 -91.78 17.33 89.25
N ASP A 254 -92.29 17.02 90.45
CA ASP A 254 -92.38 15.63 90.95
C ASP A 254 -93.39 14.81 90.11
N PHE A 255 -94.43 15.49 89.59
CA PHE A 255 -95.38 14.89 88.65
C PHE A 255 -94.73 14.60 87.29
N LEU A 256 -93.94 15.54 86.77
CA LEU A 256 -93.20 15.35 85.50
C LEU A 256 -92.18 14.22 85.60
N ASP A 257 -91.47 14.10 86.72
CA ASP A 257 -90.50 13.02 86.93
C ASP A 257 -91.20 11.64 87.05
N SER A 258 -92.46 11.58 87.50
CA SER A 258 -93.27 10.35 87.52
C SER A 258 -93.69 9.85 86.14
N LEU A 259 -93.67 10.73 85.12
CA LEU A 259 -94.07 10.42 83.74
C LEU A 259 -92.91 9.88 82.88
N ILE A 260 -91.67 9.88 83.39
CA ILE A 260 -90.48 9.44 82.66
C ILE A 260 -90.13 8.00 83.07
N GLY A 261 -90.46 7.02 82.22
CA GLY A 261 -90.02 5.63 82.37
C GLY A 261 -88.52 5.46 82.08
N ALA A 262 -87.85 4.55 82.79
CA ALA A 262 -86.43 4.29 82.61
C ALA A 262 -86.07 3.89 81.17
N THR A 263 -85.07 4.54 80.58
CA THR A 263 -84.48 4.17 79.28
C THR A 263 -83.98 2.73 79.31
N GLY A 264 -84.53 1.86 78.46
CA GLY A 264 -84.08 0.47 78.32
C GLY A 264 -82.68 0.36 77.68
N PRO A 265 -81.89 -0.68 77.99
CA PRO A 265 -80.56 -0.85 77.42
C PRO A 265 -80.64 -1.13 75.90
N GLN A 266 -79.82 -0.42 75.12
CA GLN A 266 -79.59 -0.68 73.70
C GLN A 266 -79.02 -2.09 73.52
N GLY A 267 -79.63 -2.90 72.64
CA GLY A 267 -79.13 -4.25 72.31
C GLY A 267 -77.74 -4.20 71.63
N PRO A 268 -76.89 -5.23 71.81
CA PRO A 268 -75.55 -5.24 71.23
C PRO A 268 -75.60 -5.19 69.70
N ALA A 269 -74.71 -4.40 69.11
CA ALA A 269 -74.52 -4.34 67.65
C ALA A 269 -74.17 -5.73 67.10
N GLY A 270 -74.75 -6.09 65.94
CA GLY A 270 -74.44 -7.33 65.26
C GLY A 270 -72.96 -7.42 64.92
N GLN A 271 -72.34 -8.57 65.18
CA GLN A 271 -70.99 -8.86 64.70
C GLN A 271 -71.05 -9.00 63.18
N ASP A 272 -70.60 -7.97 62.47
CA ASP A 272 -70.13 -8.15 61.10
C ASP A 272 -69.03 -9.22 61.13
N GLY A 273 -69.18 -10.24 60.29
CA GLY A 273 -68.19 -11.30 60.15
C GLY A 273 -66.88 -10.69 59.69
N VAL A 274 -65.92 -10.59 60.61
CA VAL A 274 -64.52 -10.32 60.28
C VAL A 274 -64.01 -11.50 59.45
N VAL A 275 -64.21 -11.45 58.15
CA VAL A 275 -63.27 -12.06 57.22
C VAL A 275 -61.98 -11.27 57.39
N ASP A 276 -60.97 -11.86 58.02
CA ASP A 276 -59.59 -11.37 57.95
C ASP A 276 -59.12 -11.58 56.51
N PRO A 277 -59.22 -10.58 55.61
CA PRO A 277 -58.83 -10.78 54.24
C PRO A 277 -57.31 -10.75 54.23
N LYS A 278 -56.68 -11.92 54.10
CA LYS A 278 -55.22 -11.97 53.98
C LYS A 278 -54.82 -11.20 52.72
N ASP A 279 -54.11 -10.10 52.91
CA ASP A 279 -53.50 -9.33 51.83
C ASP A 279 -52.60 -10.24 50.97
N LEU A 280 -52.57 -9.99 49.67
CA LEU A 280 -51.63 -10.66 48.78
C LEU A 280 -50.24 -10.07 49.01
N THR A 281 -49.42 -10.73 49.82
CA THR A 281 -48.05 -10.29 50.11
C THR A 281 -47.04 -11.00 49.21
N ALA A 282 -46.11 -10.26 48.63
CA ALA A 282 -44.95 -10.85 47.96
C ALA A 282 -44.08 -11.60 48.99
N GLY A 283 -43.77 -12.87 48.73
CA GLY A 283 -42.90 -13.67 49.61
C GLY A 283 -41.42 -13.22 49.58
N ASP A 284 -41.02 -12.54 48.51
CA ASP A 284 -39.71 -11.91 48.32
C ASP A 284 -39.86 -10.64 47.45
N ALA A 285 -38.74 -9.98 47.13
CA ALA A 285 -38.73 -8.79 46.28
C ALA A 285 -38.90 -9.05 44.77
N SER A 286 -39.24 -10.28 44.34
CA SER A 286 -39.36 -10.61 42.91
C SER A 286 -40.60 -10.05 42.23
N ILE A 287 -41.66 -9.84 43.02
CA ILE A 287 -42.95 -9.33 42.56
C ILE A 287 -43.33 -8.10 43.38
N ILE A 288 -44.00 -7.16 42.72
CA ILE A 288 -44.51 -5.93 43.35
C ILE A 288 -46.04 -5.98 43.31
N VAL A 289 -46.67 -5.72 44.46
CA VAL A 289 -48.12 -5.66 44.63
C VAL A 289 -48.50 -4.23 45.03
N ASN A 290 -48.91 -3.40 44.07
CA ASN A 290 -49.03 -1.95 44.29
C ASN A 290 -50.37 -1.50 44.90
N ASN A 291 -51.40 -2.35 44.94
CA ASN A 291 -52.77 -1.98 45.38
C ASN A 291 -53.42 -3.02 46.33
N GLY A 292 -52.61 -3.86 46.98
CA GLY A 292 -53.09 -5.05 47.72
C GLY A 292 -53.45 -4.84 49.18
N LEU A 293 -53.39 -3.61 49.72
CA LEU A 293 -53.64 -3.34 51.13
C LEU A 293 -55.15 -3.21 51.41
N GLY A 294 -55.72 -4.20 52.10
CA GLY A 294 -57.08 -4.14 52.66
C GLY A 294 -58.24 -4.33 51.68
N SER A 295 -57.97 -4.73 50.43
CA SER A 295 -59.00 -4.94 49.42
C SER A 295 -59.25 -6.44 49.21
N THR A 296 -60.47 -6.90 49.50
CA THR A 296 -60.94 -8.19 49.03
C THR A 296 -61.50 -8.01 47.61
N LEU A 297 -60.70 -8.35 46.59
CA LEU A 297 -61.11 -8.45 45.16
C LEU A 297 -61.17 -7.15 44.31
N LEU A 298 -60.39 -6.09 44.58
CA LEU A 298 -60.09 -5.13 43.50
C LEU A 298 -59.06 -5.71 42.50
N ASP A 299 -59.10 -5.20 41.27
CA ASP A 299 -58.12 -5.46 40.22
C ASP A 299 -56.69 -5.15 40.72
N THR A 300 -55.98 -6.20 41.14
CA THR A 300 -54.62 -6.09 41.67
C THR A 300 -53.63 -6.21 40.52
N ASN A 301 -52.85 -5.16 40.29
CA ASN A 301 -51.73 -5.19 39.35
C ASN A 301 -50.54 -5.89 40.00
N ILE A 302 -50.22 -7.09 39.51
CA ILE A 302 -49.02 -7.86 39.89
C ILE A 302 -48.00 -7.71 38.77
N GLN A 303 -46.82 -7.19 39.09
CA GLN A 303 -45.70 -7.06 38.16
C GLN A 303 -44.44 -7.73 38.70
N VAL A 304 -43.62 -8.25 37.79
CA VAL A 304 -42.27 -8.71 38.13
C VAL A 304 -41.42 -7.46 38.37
N ALA A 305 -40.70 -7.42 39.49
CA ALA A 305 -39.78 -6.34 39.80
C ALA A 305 -38.62 -6.29 38.81
N THR A 306 -38.01 -5.13 38.61
CA THR A 306 -36.73 -5.02 37.87
C THR A 306 -35.68 -5.92 38.54
N GLY A 307 -35.05 -6.80 37.75
CA GLY A 307 -34.12 -7.81 38.28
C GLY A 307 -34.77 -8.89 39.15
N GLY A 308 -36.11 -8.95 39.20
CA GLY A 308 -36.86 -9.89 40.03
C GLY A 308 -36.65 -11.36 39.65
N ILE A 309 -36.27 -11.62 38.40
CA ILE A 309 -35.82 -12.92 37.90
C ILE A 309 -34.29 -12.95 37.95
N THR A 310 -33.76 -13.69 38.91
CA THR A 310 -32.33 -13.94 39.09
C THR A 310 -31.96 -15.32 38.54
N THR A 311 -30.66 -15.62 38.44
CA THR A 311 -30.17 -16.94 37.99
C THR A 311 -30.76 -18.08 38.81
N ASP A 312 -30.82 -17.96 40.15
CA ASP A 312 -31.39 -19.02 41.01
C ASP A 312 -32.90 -19.25 40.81
N LYS A 313 -33.61 -18.28 40.21
CA LYS A 313 -35.03 -18.38 39.86
C LYS A 313 -35.25 -19.02 38.49
N LEU A 314 -34.17 -19.23 37.73
CA LEU A 314 -34.15 -19.95 36.46
C LEU A 314 -33.41 -21.27 36.67
N ALA A 315 -34.14 -22.38 36.69
CA ALA A 315 -33.51 -23.69 36.70
C ALA A 315 -32.64 -23.90 35.44
N ASP A 316 -31.64 -24.78 35.54
CA ASP A 316 -30.81 -25.15 34.39
C ASP A 316 -31.66 -25.62 33.20
N GLY A 317 -31.42 -25.03 32.03
CA GLY A 317 -32.20 -25.30 30.81
C GLY A 317 -33.60 -24.66 30.79
N ALA A 318 -33.96 -23.83 31.77
CA ALA A 318 -35.23 -23.08 31.75
C ALA A 318 -35.29 -22.13 30.55
N VAL A 319 -34.16 -21.55 30.13
CA VAL A 319 -34.04 -20.79 28.89
C VAL A 319 -33.62 -21.74 27.78
N THR A 320 -34.56 -22.03 26.86
CA THR A 320 -34.34 -22.92 25.71
C THR A 320 -34.10 -22.09 24.44
N ASN A 321 -33.60 -22.71 23.38
CA ASN A 321 -33.37 -22.03 22.10
C ASN A 321 -34.63 -21.33 21.56
N LEU A 322 -35.84 -21.83 21.84
CA LEU A 322 -37.10 -21.19 21.41
C LEU A 322 -37.41 -19.91 22.21
N LYS A 323 -36.89 -19.79 23.43
CA LYS A 323 -37.05 -18.62 24.31
C LYS A 323 -36.00 -17.54 24.03
N VAL A 324 -34.94 -17.89 23.31
CA VAL A 324 -33.91 -16.98 22.82
C VAL A 324 -34.26 -16.64 21.38
N GLY A 325 -34.74 -15.42 21.14
CA GLY A 325 -35.06 -14.96 19.78
C GLY A 325 -33.82 -14.93 18.88
N ALA A 326 -34.05 -14.77 17.57
CA ALA A 326 -32.97 -14.40 16.65
C ALA A 326 -32.28 -13.12 17.16
N ASP A 327 -30.96 -13.07 17.08
CA ASP A 327 -30.13 -11.95 17.52
C ASP A 327 -30.31 -11.55 19.01
N ALA A 328 -30.88 -12.43 19.83
CA ALA A 328 -31.03 -12.15 21.26
C ALA A 328 -29.69 -12.19 22.00
N ILE A 329 -28.71 -12.96 21.51
CA ILE A 329 -27.32 -12.99 21.99
C ILE A 329 -26.43 -12.37 20.91
N THR A 330 -26.03 -11.13 21.15
CA THR A 330 -25.18 -10.30 20.30
C THR A 330 -23.77 -10.23 20.89
N SER A 331 -22.79 -9.73 20.13
CA SER A 331 -21.38 -9.72 20.56
C SER A 331 -21.15 -8.94 21.86
N ASP A 332 -21.94 -7.90 22.15
CA ASP A 332 -21.92 -7.13 23.40
C ASP A 332 -22.42 -7.93 24.62
N LYS A 333 -23.20 -8.98 24.40
CA LYS A 333 -23.69 -9.90 25.45
C LYS A 333 -22.76 -11.10 25.68
N ILE A 334 -21.71 -11.22 24.88
CA ILE A 334 -20.70 -12.27 25.00
C ILE A 334 -19.44 -11.65 25.60
N GLU A 335 -19.02 -12.14 26.75
CA GLU A 335 -17.78 -11.69 27.38
C GLU A 335 -16.57 -12.12 26.54
N ASN A 336 -15.58 -11.23 26.36
CA ASN A 336 -14.42 -11.55 25.53
C ASN A 336 -13.63 -12.74 26.10
N GLY A 337 -13.40 -13.76 25.27
CA GLY A 337 -12.72 -14.99 25.66
C GLY A 337 -13.59 -16.02 26.38
N SER A 338 -14.89 -15.78 26.56
CA SER A 338 -15.80 -16.76 27.17
C SER A 338 -16.21 -17.89 26.23
N ILE A 339 -16.05 -17.71 24.91
CA ILE A 339 -16.27 -18.74 23.89
C ILE A 339 -14.95 -19.48 23.69
N LEU A 340 -14.88 -20.69 24.21
CA LEU A 340 -13.74 -21.59 24.06
C LEU A 340 -13.89 -22.43 22.79
N PRO A 341 -12.82 -23.06 22.27
CA PRO A 341 -12.92 -23.93 21.10
C PRO A 341 -13.95 -25.06 21.24
N GLU A 342 -14.20 -25.56 22.45
CA GLU A 342 -15.25 -26.55 22.75
C GLU A 342 -16.69 -26.02 22.60
N ASP A 343 -16.88 -24.70 22.65
CA ASP A 343 -18.17 -24.04 22.43
C ASP A 343 -18.47 -23.84 20.93
N LEU A 344 -17.46 -24.05 20.07
CA LEU A 344 -17.58 -24.00 18.62
C LEU A 344 -17.81 -25.41 18.05
N ALA A 345 -18.40 -25.50 16.85
CA ALA A 345 -18.56 -26.77 16.17
C ALA A 345 -17.20 -27.47 15.98
N ALA A 346 -17.12 -28.76 16.35
CA ALA A 346 -15.89 -29.53 16.32
C ALA A 346 -15.25 -29.52 14.91
N ALA A 347 -14.00 -29.07 14.85
CA ALA A 347 -13.18 -29.15 13.64
C ALA A 347 -12.67 -30.58 13.42
N GLY A 348 -12.43 -30.95 12.16
CA GLY A 348 -11.62 -32.11 11.81
C GLY A 348 -10.13 -31.90 12.13
N PRO A 349 -9.30 -32.95 12.06
CA PRO A 349 -7.85 -32.82 12.20
C PRO A 349 -7.28 -31.80 11.22
N ASP A 350 -6.35 -30.97 11.69
CA ASP A 350 -5.63 -29.96 10.90
C ASP A 350 -6.56 -29.01 10.12
N GLN A 351 -7.69 -28.61 10.70
CA GLN A 351 -8.56 -27.58 10.13
C GLN A 351 -8.38 -26.23 10.84
N VAL A 352 -8.52 -25.15 10.07
CA VAL A 352 -8.47 -23.76 10.54
C VAL A 352 -9.79 -23.10 10.23
N LEU A 353 -10.31 -22.29 11.16
CA LEU A 353 -11.50 -21.49 10.92
C LEU A 353 -11.11 -20.28 10.07
N THR A 354 -11.73 -20.16 8.91
CA THR A 354 -11.58 -19.03 8.00
C THR A 354 -12.95 -18.43 7.70
N THR A 355 -12.97 -17.37 6.91
CA THR A 355 -14.19 -16.71 6.48
C THR A 355 -14.34 -16.85 4.97
N ASP A 356 -15.52 -17.24 4.50
CA ASP A 356 -15.82 -17.27 3.07
C ASP A 356 -16.04 -15.86 2.49
N ASN A 357 -16.28 -15.77 1.18
CA ASN A 357 -16.51 -14.50 0.49
C ASN A 357 -17.78 -13.75 0.95
N ASN A 358 -18.63 -14.39 1.75
CA ASN A 358 -19.86 -13.84 2.29
C ASN A 358 -19.74 -13.49 3.78
N GLY A 359 -18.56 -13.63 4.39
CA GLY A 359 -18.38 -13.35 5.81
C GLY A 359 -18.73 -14.54 6.72
N ASN A 360 -19.10 -15.70 6.17
CA ASN A 360 -19.48 -16.86 7.00
C ASN A 360 -18.24 -17.62 7.47
N PRO A 361 -18.19 -18.05 8.74
CA PRO A 361 -17.14 -18.90 9.24
C PRO A 361 -17.20 -20.31 8.59
N ILE A 362 -16.08 -20.77 8.05
CA ILE A 362 -15.91 -22.10 7.45
C ILE A 362 -14.64 -22.78 7.96
N TRP A 363 -14.71 -24.08 8.24
CA TRP A 363 -13.53 -24.89 8.54
C TRP A 363 -12.88 -25.34 7.23
N VAL A 364 -11.62 -24.99 7.02
CA VAL A 364 -10.83 -25.38 5.84
C VAL A 364 -9.61 -26.17 6.27
N ASN A 365 -9.09 -27.05 5.40
CA ASN A 365 -7.86 -27.77 5.74
C ASN A 365 -6.71 -26.77 5.87
N GLN A 366 -5.84 -26.96 6.85
CA GLN A 366 -4.66 -26.12 7.07
C GLN A 366 -3.78 -26.04 5.81
N THR A 367 -3.76 -27.08 4.99
CA THR A 367 -3.03 -27.13 3.72
C THR A 367 -3.62 -26.23 2.62
N GLU A 368 -4.88 -25.82 2.78
CA GLU A 368 -5.60 -24.94 1.85
C GLU A 368 -5.49 -23.46 2.27
N VAL A 369 -4.93 -23.19 3.46
CA VAL A 369 -4.76 -21.84 4.01
C VAL A 369 -3.29 -21.46 4.03
N GLY A 370 -2.92 -20.54 3.15
CA GLY A 370 -1.54 -20.06 2.99
C GLY A 370 -0.84 -20.71 1.79
N GLU A 371 -0.09 -19.91 1.04
CA GLU A 371 0.64 -20.40 -0.12
C GLU A 371 1.68 -21.45 0.32
N ILE A 372 1.38 -22.73 0.09
CA ILE A 372 2.41 -23.76 0.03
C ILE A 372 3.17 -23.52 -1.28
N VAL A 373 3.99 -22.45 -1.34
CA VAL A 373 4.91 -22.28 -2.45
C VAL A 373 6.02 -23.31 -2.26
N GLU A 374 5.98 -24.37 -3.05
CA GLU A 374 7.06 -25.33 -3.17
C GLU A 374 8.10 -24.76 -4.14
N ALA A 375 9.30 -24.48 -3.65
CA ALA A 375 10.41 -24.14 -4.54
C ALA A 375 10.92 -25.42 -5.21
N LYS A 376 10.81 -25.50 -6.54
CA LYS A 376 11.26 -26.62 -7.36
C LYS A 376 12.17 -26.15 -8.48
N ASN A 377 12.88 -27.11 -9.07
CA ASN A 377 13.59 -26.97 -10.33
C ASN A 377 14.47 -25.70 -10.43
N GLY A 378 15.60 -25.69 -9.72
CA GLY A 378 16.53 -24.56 -9.69
C GLY A 378 16.26 -23.53 -8.58
N LEU A 379 15.07 -23.56 -7.97
CA LEU A 379 14.73 -22.75 -6.80
C LEU A 379 14.91 -23.53 -5.49
N ASN A 380 15.26 -22.81 -4.42
CA ASN A 380 15.38 -23.30 -3.06
C ASN A 380 14.53 -22.43 -2.12
N LYS A 381 13.76 -23.08 -1.24
CA LYS A 381 13.01 -22.40 -0.17
C LYS A 381 13.78 -22.56 1.13
N ASN A 382 14.13 -21.43 1.76
CA ASN A 382 14.76 -21.41 3.08
C ASN A 382 13.95 -20.49 4.00
N GLY A 383 13.09 -21.11 4.82
CA GLY A 383 12.09 -20.38 5.59
C GLY A 383 11.04 -19.74 4.68
N VAL A 384 10.92 -18.41 4.76
CA VAL A 384 9.98 -17.62 3.95
C VAL A 384 10.56 -17.18 2.61
N ASP A 385 11.88 -17.27 2.43
CA ASP A 385 12.53 -16.83 1.19
C ASP A 385 12.52 -17.93 0.12
N ILE A 386 12.29 -17.52 -1.13
CA ILE A 386 12.53 -18.34 -2.33
C ILE A 386 13.73 -17.76 -3.07
N LYS A 387 14.75 -18.60 -3.31
CA LYS A 387 16.04 -18.19 -3.89
C LYS A 387 16.42 -19.10 -5.06
N LEU A 388 17.24 -18.60 -5.98
CA LEU A 388 17.95 -19.45 -6.93
C LEU A 388 19.00 -20.30 -6.18
N GLY A 389 19.27 -21.51 -6.69
CA GLY A 389 20.30 -22.41 -6.14
C GLY A 389 19.78 -23.79 -5.71
N GLY A 390 18.54 -24.15 -6.04
CA GLY A 390 18.04 -25.52 -5.94
C GLY A 390 18.58 -26.42 -7.05
N ALA A 391 18.37 -27.73 -6.92
CA ALA A 391 18.70 -28.67 -8.00
C ALA A 391 17.72 -28.47 -9.17
N LEU A 392 18.26 -28.48 -10.40
CA LEU A 392 17.46 -28.68 -11.60
C LEU A 392 17.08 -30.16 -11.68
N ILE A 393 15.79 -30.45 -11.74
CA ILE A 393 15.26 -31.82 -11.81
C ILE A 393 14.70 -32.15 -13.20
N GLU A 394 14.55 -31.12 -14.03
CA GLU A 394 14.14 -31.19 -15.43
C GLU A 394 14.82 -30.05 -16.21
N PRO A 395 14.91 -30.16 -17.56
CA PRO A 395 15.43 -29.07 -18.39
C PRO A 395 14.67 -27.76 -18.14
N THR A 396 15.40 -26.65 -18.06
CA THR A 396 14.82 -25.34 -17.74
C THR A 396 15.30 -24.32 -18.76
N THR A 397 14.37 -23.50 -19.25
CA THR A 397 14.66 -22.41 -20.19
C THR A 397 14.18 -21.09 -19.57
N ILE A 398 15.07 -20.11 -19.49
CA ILE A 398 14.70 -18.72 -19.20
C ILE A 398 14.60 -18.01 -20.55
N THR A 399 13.38 -17.65 -20.94
CA THR A 399 13.15 -16.92 -22.20
C THR A 399 13.23 -15.42 -21.90
N ALA A 400 14.18 -14.74 -22.54
CA ALA A 400 14.29 -13.30 -22.54
C ALA A 400 13.76 -12.74 -23.86
N ASP A 401 13.41 -11.46 -23.87
CA ASP A 401 13.08 -10.71 -25.08
C ASP A 401 13.83 -9.37 -25.09
N ALA A 402 13.59 -8.54 -26.11
CA ALA A 402 14.27 -7.26 -26.27
C ALA A 402 14.02 -6.28 -25.09
N THR A 403 12.87 -6.39 -24.44
CA THR A 403 12.48 -5.58 -23.26
C THR A 403 12.87 -6.29 -21.96
N ASN A 404 12.61 -7.59 -21.87
CA ASN A 404 12.80 -8.44 -20.71
C ASN A 404 14.10 -9.23 -20.83
N THR A 405 15.23 -8.57 -20.56
CA THR A 405 16.57 -9.16 -20.66
C THR A 405 16.99 -9.87 -19.37
N LEU A 406 17.88 -10.87 -19.49
CA LEU A 406 18.54 -11.50 -18.34
C LEU A 406 19.95 -10.93 -18.16
N ALA A 407 20.12 -9.99 -17.24
CA ALA A 407 21.41 -9.41 -16.90
C ALA A 407 21.95 -9.95 -15.56
N VAL A 408 23.21 -10.37 -15.53
CA VAL A 408 23.92 -10.74 -14.29
C VAL A 408 24.97 -9.67 -13.99
N ALA A 409 24.59 -8.66 -13.20
CA ALA A 409 25.46 -7.53 -12.86
C ALA A 409 26.42 -7.84 -11.70
N GLY A 410 27.50 -7.06 -11.58
CA GLY A 410 28.43 -7.14 -10.44
C GLY A 410 29.40 -8.33 -10.45
N LEU A 411 29.50 -9.04 -11.59
CA LEU A 411 30.46 -10.13 -11.76
C LEU A 411 31.89 -9.65 -11.53
N GLN A 412 32.65 -10.42 -10.74
CA GLN A 412 34.04 -10.14 -10.42
C GLN A 412 34.98 -10.74 -11.48
N THR A 413 36.19 -10.20 -11.60
CA THR A 413 37.22 -10.75 -12.51
C THR A 413 37.60 -12.18 -12.10
N GLY A 414 37.60 -13.09 -13.08
CA GLY A 414 38.00 -14.47 -12.89
C GLY A 414 39.52 -14.66 -12.70
N THR A 415 39.89 -15.81 -12.14
CA THR A 415 41.25 -16.33 -12.02
C THR A 415 41.48 -17.46 -13.02
N ILE A 416 42.73 -17.90 -13.17
CA ILE A 416 43.11 -19.03 -14.04
C ILE A 416 42.51 -20.39 -13.63
N GLN A 417 41.93 -20.50 -12.43
CA GLN A 417 41.22 -21.71 -12.00
C GLN A 417 39.72 -21.68 -12.35
N ASN A 418 39.18 -20.52 -12.73
CA ASN A 418 37.79 -20.39 -13.11
C ASN A 418 37.55 -20.97 -14.50
N LYS A 419 36.33 -21.46 -14.70
CA LYS A 419 35.90 -22.04 -15.98
C LYS A 419 35.19 -20.98 -16.80
N LEU A 420 35.41 -21.01 -18.10
CA LEU A 420 34.66 -20.19 -19.03
C LEU A 420 33.31 -20.85 -19.28
N VAL A 421 32.24 -20.05 -19.19
CA VAL A 421 30.89 -20.48 -19.58
C VAL A 421 30.62 -19.95 -20.98
N VAL A 422 30.14 -20.82 -21.85
CA VAL A 422 29.67 -20.50 -23.20
C VAL A 422 28.21 -20.91 -23.33
N ALA A 423 27.50 -20.28 -24.25
CA ALA A 423 26.16 -20.68 -24.64
C ALA A 423 26.23 -21.38 -26.00
N GLU A 424 25.56 -22.52 -26.12
CA GLU A 424 25.27 -23.15 -27.41
C GLU A 424 24.31 -22.30 -28.24
N ALA A 425 24.16 -22.64 -29.53
CA ALA A 425 23.21 -21.96 -30.41
C ALA A 425 21.74 -22.09 -29.93
N ASP A 426 21.42 -23.12 -29.14
CA ASP A 426 20.11 -23.32 -28.52
C ASP A 426 19.95 -22.62 -27.16
N GLY A 427 20.97 -21.88 -26.70
CA GLY A 427 21.00 -21.17 -25.42
C GLY A 427 21.46 -22.01 -24.22
N THR A 428 21.74 -23.31 -24.40
CA THR A 428 22.26 -24.17 -23.33
C THR A 428 23.64 -23.70 -22.87
N LEU A 429 23.80 -23.46 -21.58
CA LEU A 429 25.10 -23.06 -21.02
C LEU A 429 26.01 -24.28 -20.81
N ARG A 430 27.26 -24.20 -21.30
CA ARG A 430 28.32 -25.20 -21.10
C ARG A 430 29.57 -24.58 -20.52
N GLN A 431 30.41 -25.42 -19.92
CA GLN A 431 31.74 -25.04 -19.47
C GLN A 431 32.78 -25.48 -20.51
N ILE A 432 33.72 -24.60 -20.83
CA ILE A 432 34.91 -24.95 -21.62
C ILE A 432 36.18 -24.66 -20.83
N LYS A 433 37.21 -25.48 -21.07
CA LYS A 433 38.46 -25.47 -20.30
C LYS A 433 39.41 -24.34 -20.69
N ALA A 434 39.32 -23.83 -21.94
CA ALA A 434 40.05 -22.67 -22.44
C ALA A 434 39.40 -22.17 -23.74
N ALA A 435 39.42 -20.87 -23.99
CA ALA A 435 39.12 -20.32 -25.31
C ALA A 435 40.33 -20.58 -26.23
N MET A 436 40.20 -21.51 -27.18
CA MET A 436 41.20 -21.69 -28.23
C MET A 436 41.09 -20.53 -29.23
N PRO A 437 42.21 -20.03 -29.77
CA PRO A 437 42.14 -18.99 -30.80
C PRO A 437 41.46 -19.54 -32.06
N LYS A 438 40.65 -18.71 -32.73
CA LYS A 438 39.95 -19.10 -33.98
C LYS A 438 40.91 -19.55 -35.09
N PHE A 439 42.14 -19.07 -35.06
CA PHE A 439 43.21 -19.53 -35.93
C PHE A 439 44.57 -19.34 -35.25
N PHE A 440 45.58 -20.04 -35.73
CA PHE A 440 46.97 -19.86 -35.32
C PHE A 440 47.91 -20.16 -36.49
N TYR A 441 49.13 -19.60 -36.44
CA TYR A 441 50.15 -19.94 -37.41
C TYR A 441 50.71 -21.34 -37.14
N MET A 442 50.95 -22.09 -38.20
CA MET A 442 51.68 -23.34 -38.09
C MET A 442 53.08 -23.05 -37.51
N PRO A 443 53.61 -23.91 -36.61
CA PRO A 443 54.98 -23.79 -36.15
C PRO A 443 55.94 -23.80 -37.34
N ALA A 444 57.06 -23.08 -37.21
CA ALA A 444 58.05 -23.01 -38.28
C ALA A 444 58.53 -24.41 -38.68
N ILE A 445 58.46 -24.71 -39.98
CA ILE A 445 58.95 -25.95 -40.57
C ILE A 445 59.93 -25.64 -41.70
N ILE A 446 60.92 -26.50 -41.86
CA ILE A 446 61.92 -26.36 -42.93
C ILE A 446 61.39 -27.03 -44.19
N PHE A 447 61.43 -26.31 -45.31
CA PHE A 447 61.23 -26.86 -46.66
C PHE A 447 62.58 -26.99 -47.34
N ASP A 448 62.93 -28.20 -47.76
CA ASP A 448 64.18 -28.42 -48.50
C ASP A 448 64.00 -28.00 -49.96
N THR A 449 64.69 -26.93 -50.34
CA THR A 449 64.67 -26.39 -51.71
C THR A 449 65.99 -26.64 -52.45
N SER A 450 66.84 -27.54 -51.95
CA SER A 450 68.16 -27.82 -52.56
C SER A 450 68.05 -28.62 -53.86
N VAL A 451 66.90 -29.28 -54.08
CA VAL A 451 66.60 -30.09 -55.26
C VAL A 451 65.28 -29.59 -55.86
N GLN A 452 65.29 -29.28 -57.16
CA GLN A 452 64.06 -29.04 -57.90
C GLN A 452 63.34 -30.36 -58.17
N GLN A 453 62.07 -30.41 -57.80
CA GLN A 453 61.26 -31.63 -57.85
C GLN A 453 59.78 -31.26 -57.86
N SER A 454 58.96 -32.09 -58.51
CA SER A 454 57.52 -31.87 -58.60
C SER A 454 56.74 -32.90 -57.77
N GLY A 455 55.58 -32.50 -57.28
CA GLY A 455 54.63 -33.36 -56.58
C GLY A 455 55.09 -33.78 -55.19
N VAL A 456 55.91 -32.98 -54.52
CA VAL A 456 56.36 -33.24 -53.15
C VAL A 456 55.17 -33.12 -52.21
N THR A 457 55.00 -34.09 -51.31
CA THR A 457 53.90 -34.09 -50.34
C THR A 457 54.38 -33.94 -48.90
N ARG A 458 53.66 -33.17 -48.08
CA ARG A 458 53.88 -33.06 -46.62
C ARG A 458 52.57 -33.12 -45.86
N ASN A 459 52.57 -33.81 -44.72
CA ASN A 459 51.44 -33.83 -43.80
C ASN A 459 51.59 -32.72 -42.76
N LEU A 460 50.88 -31.60 -42.95
CA LEU A 460 51.01 -30.41 -42.11
C LEU A 460 50.57 -30.68 -40.67
N HIS A 461 49.53 -31.50 -40.45
CA HIS A 461 49.08 -31.85 -39.10
C HIS A 461 50.13 -32.67 -38.34
N ALA A 462 50.69 -33.68 -38.99
CA ALA A 462 51.71 -34.53 -38.38
C ALA A 462 52.96 -33.72 -37.98
N GLU A 463 53.39 -32.79 -38.83
CA GLU A 463 54.52 -31.89 -38.57
C GLU A 463 54.23 -30.93 -37.41
N TYR A 464 53.02 -30.37 -37.35
CA TYR A 464 52.54 -29.57 -36.22
C TYR A 464 52.60 -30.33 -34.89
N VAL A 465 52.04 -31.55 -34.86
CA VAL A 465 52.05 -32.39 -33.66
C VAL A 465 53.49 -32.73 -33.27
N ALA A 466 54.34 -33.07 -34.24
CA ALA A 466 55.72 -33.42 -34.00
C ALA A 466 56.54 -32.26 -33.41
N GLN A 467 56.29 -31.02 -33.86
CA GLN A 467 56.89 -29.81 -33.29
C GLN A 467 56.46 -29.58 -31.83
N PHE A 468 55.17 -29.74 -31.52
CA PHE A 468 54.62 -29.42 -30.20
C PHE A 468 54.85 -30.50 -29.13
N THR A 469 55.07 -31.74 -29.56
CA THR A 469 55.35 -32.89 -28.69
C THR A 469 56.84 -33.21 -28.59
N GLY A 470 57.70 -32.49 -29.33
CA GLY A 470 59.14 -32.74 -29.39
C GLY A 470 59.54 -33.97 -30.22
N ALA A 471 58.58 -34.75 -30.74
CA ALA A 471 58.86 -35.94 -31.55
C ALA A 471 59.59 -35.62 -32.87
N GLY A 472 59.38 -34.43 -33.43
CA GLY A 472 60.06 -33.92 -34.63
C GLY A 472 60.97 -32.72 -34.37
N ASN A 473 61.09 -32.30 -33.11
CA ASN A 473 61.90 -31.16 -32.71
C ASN A 473 62.75 -31.54 -31.47
N PRO A 474 63.91 -32.19 -31.68
CA PRO A 474 64.80 -32.57 -30.58
C PRO A 474 65.40 -31.36 -29.84
N THR A 475 65.20 -30.15 -30.37
CA THR A 475 65.65 -28.88 -29.79
C THR A 475 64.53 -28.14 -29.02
N LEU A 476 63.37 -28.78 -28.82
CA LEU A 476 62.29 -28.21 -28.02
C LEU A 476 62.76 -27.99 -26.57
N VAL A 477 62.73 -26.75 -26.10
CA VAL A 477 63.06 -26.37 -24.71
C VAL A 477 61.79 -25.92 -24.01
N SER A 478 61.56 -26.43 -22.81
CA SER A 478 60.42 -26.07 -21.95
C SER A 478 60.88 -25.46 -20.63
N SER A 479 60.04 -24.66 -19.99
CA SER A 479 60.29 -24.13 -18.65
C SER A 479 60.38 -25.26 -17.61
N ALA A 480 61.10 -25.02 -16.50
CA ALA A 480 61.20 -25.99 -15.41
C ALA A 480 59.80 -26.35 -14.86
N GLY A 481 59.49 -27.65 -14.79
CA GLY A 481 58.20 -28.17 -14.31
C GLY A 481 57.10 -28.30 -15.37
N ALA A 482 57.36 -27.98 -16.64
CA ALA A 482 56.40 -28.21 -17.72
C ALA A 482 56.18 -29.72 -17.98
N SER A 483 54.97 -30.08 -18.38
CA SER A 483 54.56 -31.47 -18.67
C SER A 483 55.00 -32.00 -20.05
N ASN A 484 55.97 -31.34 -20.69
CA ASN A 484 56.65 -31.74 -21.94
C ASN A 484 55.80 -31.84 -23.22
N ALA A 485 54.57 -31.32 -23.28
CA ALA A 485 53.87 -31.15 -24.56
C ALA A 485 53.06 -29.85 -24.58
N ILE A 486 53.23 -29.06 -25.63
CA ILE A 486 52.31 -27.97 -25.95
C ILE A 486 50.99 -28.62 -26.40
N PRO A 487 49.81 -28.18 -25.91
CA PRO A 487 48.53 -28.74 -26.34
C PRO A 487 48.37 -28.72 -27.86
N THR A 488 47.81 -29.80 -28.42
CA THR A 488 47.54 -29.93 -29.85
C THR A 488 46.06 -30.14 -30.12
N LEU A 489 45.65 -29.90 -31.36
CA LEU A 489 44.29 -30.13 -31.86
C LEU A 489 44.29 -31.31 -32.84
N PRO A 490 43.23 -32.15 -32.86
CA PRO A 490 43.10 -33.22 -33.84
C PRO A 490 42.89 -32.64 -35.26
N ALA A 491 43.34 -33.35 -36.29
CA ALA A 491 43.21 -32.90 -37.68
C ALA A 491 41.75 -32.63 -38.10
N SER A 492 40.79 -33.36 -37.50
CA SER A 492 39.36 -33.17 -37.77
C SER A 492 38.85 -31.78 -37.40
N GLU A 493 39.50 -31.10 -36.44
CA GLU A 493 39.12 -29.78 -35.94
C GLU A 493 39.84 -28.63 -36.65
N LEU A 494 40.62 -28.91 -37.71
CA LEU A 494 41.46 -27.91 -38.37
C LEU A 494 41.13 -27.77 -39.87
N GLU A 495 41.26 -26.53 -40.34
CA GLU A 495 41.36 -26.17 -41.75
C GLU A 495 42.76 -25.59 -42.02
N TYR A 496 43.31 -25.85 -43.21
CA TYR A 496 44.69 -25.56 -43.55
C TYR A 496 44.75 -24.56 -44.70
N HIS A 497 45.42 -23.43 -44.47
CA HIS A 497 45.53 -22.36 -45.45
C HIS A 497 46.98 -21.95 -45.66
N ILE A 498 47.34 -21.67 -46.91
CA ILE A 498 48.60 -20.99 -47.25
C ILE A 498 48.22 -19.59 -47.67
N THR A 499 48.57 -18.61 -46.84
CA THR A 499 48.27 -17.20 -47.09
C THR A 499 49.34 -16.53 -47.93
N TYR A 500 50.55 -17.10 -47.94
CA TYR A 500 51.66 -16.62 -48.76
C TYR A 500 52.67 -17.75 -49.02
N TYR A 501 53.28 -17.73 -50.19
CA TYR A 501 54.49 -18.51 -50.50
C TYR A 501 55.32 -17.77 -51.55
N ASP A 502 56.63 -17.97 -51.53
CA ASP A 502 57.52 -17.45 -52.57
C ASP A 502 57.31 -18.21 -53.90
N THR A 503 56.71 -17.53 -54.88
CA THR A 503 56.39 -18.10 -56.20
C THR A 503 57.61 -18.29 -57.09
N ALA A 504 58.78 -17.76 -56.73
CA ALA A 504 60.03 -18.07 -57.43
C ALA A 504 60.63 -19.41 -56.97
N VAL A 505 60.20 -19.90 -55.81
CA VAL A 505 60.72 -21.12 -55.17
C VAL A 505 59.73 -22.26 -55.28
N PHE A 506 58.43 -21.98 -55.08
CA PHE A 506 57.38 -23.00 -55.06
C PHE A 506 56.32 -22.75 -56.15
N ALA A 507 55.76 -23.84 -56.69
CA ALA A 507 54.63 -23.81 -57.62
C ALA A 507 53.67 -24.98 -57.40
N ASN A 508 52.49 -24.91 -58.01
CA ASN A 508 51.49 -25.99 -57.99
C ASN A 508 51.06 -26.46 -56.59
N LEU A 509 50.92 -25.52 -55.65
CA LEU A 509 50.51 -25.84 -54.28
C LEU A 509 49.05 -26.26 -54.23
N SER A 510 48.75 -27.34 -53.50
CA SER A 510 47.39 -27.74 -53.15
C SER A 510 47.37 -28.39 -51.76
N ILE A 511 46.31 -28.18 -50.99
CA ILE A 511 46.12 -28.84 -49.69
C ILE A 511 44.82 -29.64 -49.72
N ASP A 512 44.88 -30.89 -49.27
CA ASP A 512 43.68 -31.72 -49.11
C ASP A 512 43.01 -31.51 -47.73
N PRO A 513 41.77 -31.99 -47.51
CA PRO A 513 41.07 -31.85 -46.23
C PRO A 513 41.76 -32.53 -45.03
N ASN A 514 42.74 -33.40 -45.26
CA ASN A 514 43.53 -34.06 -44.21
C ASN A 514 44.82 -33.30 -43.88
N GLY A 515 45.03 -32.13 -44.50
CA GLY A 515 46.23 -31.31 -44.32
C GLY A 515 47.45 -31.84 -45.07
N ILE A 516 47.26 -32.64 -46.13
CA ILE A 516 48.35 -33.04 -47.03
C ILE A 516 48.59 -31.92 -48.04
N LEU A 517 49.71 -31.21 -47.88
CA LEU A 517 50.21 -30.22 -48.82
C LEU A 517 50.99 -30.91 -49.93
N THR A 518 50.60 -30.71 -51.19
CA THR A 518 51.37 -31.05 -52.40
C THR A 518 51.94 -29.78 -53.01
N TYR A 519 53.20 -29.79 -53.45
CA TYR A 519 53.88 -28.65 -54.07
C TYR A 519 55.06 -29.08 -54.96
N ASP A 520 55.50 -28.16 -55.82
CA ASP A 520 56.73 -28.27 -56.60
C ASP A 520 57.79 -27.31 -56.05
N VAL A 521 59.06 -27.74 -56.08
CA VAL A 521 60.23 -26.87 -55.88
C VAL A 521 60.78 -26.51 -57.25
N ILE A 522 60.69 -25.25 -57.64
CA ILE A 522 61.08 -24.73 -58.96
C ILE A 522 62.29 -23.80 -58.91
N GLY A 523 62.76 -23.45 -57.71
CA GLY A 523 63.90 -22.58 -57.49
C GLY A 523 64.53 -22.78 -56.11
N ASN A 524 65.73 -22.22 -55.92
CA ASN A 524 66.39 -22.23 -54.62
C ASN A 524 65.87 -21.07 -53.76
N ALA A 525 65.56 -21.34 -52.50
CA ALA A 525 65.19 -20.31 -51.54
C ALA A 525 66.33 -19.30 -51.30
N THR A 526 65.94 -18.05 -51.03
CA THR A 526 66.80 -16.96 -50.55
C THR A 526 66.51 -16.68 -49.07
N GLU A 527 67.27 -15.78 -48.46
CA GLU A 527 67.03 -15.32 -47.09
C GLU A 527 65.65 -14.64 -46.91
N ALA A 528 65.02 -14.19 -48.00
CA ALA A 528 63.68 -13.60 -48.01
C ALA A 528 62.57 -14.58 -48.42
N SER A 529 62.90 -15.85 -48.69
CA SER A 529 61.93 -16.85 -49.15
C SER A 529 61.25 -17.53 -47.95
N TYR A 530 59.93 -17.42 -47.85
CA TYR A 530 59.14 -18.08 -46.80
C TYR A 530 57.75 -18.49 -47.30
N MET A 531 57.09 -19.34 -46.51
CA MET A 531 55.71 -19.75 -46.70
C MET A 531 54.96 -19.53 -45.39
N THR A 532 53.79 -18.91 -45.46
CA THR A 532 52.94 -18.66 -44.31
C THR A 532 51.76 -19.63 -44.34
N ILE A 533 51.72 -20.49 -43.32
CA ILE A 533 50.68 -21.51 -43.16
C ILE A 533 49.86 -21.17 -41.92
N VAL A 534 48.54 -21.09 -42.09
CA VAL A 534 47.56 -20.75 -41.04
C VAL A 534 46.63 -21.93 -40.84
N PHE A 535 46.45 -22.32 -39.58
CA PHE A 535 45.48 -23.33 -39.16
C PHE A 535 44.27 -22.61 -38.58
N VAL A 536 43.10 -22.80 -39.18
CA VAL A 536 41.82 -22.29 -38.65
C VAL A 536 41.18 -23.41 -37.83
N VAL A 537 40.70 -23.08 -36.64
CA VAL A 537 39.97 -24.01 -35.77
C VAL A 537 38.52 -24.01 -36.23
N LYS A 538 37.99 -25.19 -36.56
CA LYS A 538 36.58 -25.34 -36.93
C LYS A 538 35.70 -25.02 -35.73
N ASP A 539 34.56 -24.39 -36.03
CA ASP A 539 33.53 -24.06 -35.03
C ASP A 539 32.88 -25.32 -34.43
#